data_AF-A0A418IBV1-F1
#
_entry.id   AF-A0A418IBV1-F1
#
_cell.length_a   1.000
_cell.length_b   1.000
_cell.length_c   1.000
_cell.angle_alpha   90.00
_cell.angle_beta   90.00
_cell.angle_gamma   90.00
#
_symmetry.space_group_name_H-M   'P 1'
#
loop_
_entity.id
_entity.type
_entity.pdbx_description
1 polymer ?
#
loop_
_entity_poly.entity_id
_entity_poly.type
_entity_poly.pdbx_seq_one_letter_code
_entity_poly.pdbx_strand_id
1 'polypeptide(L)'
;YNNDEYMQLLTIKMWELSKVYNPQKSSLNSFLYARLNYFLIDLFRSHRSIETFDVAELDNLSNINYSFDDAQILYENFISQLSEKEQLWLQLKLAGYKQKELAEKLNCSISTLKNYQNRVKIKYNNYYFNK
;
A
#
# COMPACT_ATOMS: atom_id res chain seq x y z
N TYR A 1 -6.31 -18.44 -14.96
CA TYR A 1 -7.72 -18.87 -15.06
C TYR A 1 -8.72 -17.72 -14.88
N ASN A 2 -8.43 -16.72 -14.02
CA ASN A 2 -9.38 -15.64 -13.72
C ASN A 2 -9.44 -14.49 -14.78
N ASN A 3 -8.43 -14.36 -15.64
CA ASN A 3 -8.35 -13.22 -16.59
C ASN A 3 -9.43 -13.26 -17.67
N ASP A 4 -9.79 -14.43 -18.18
CA ASP A 4 -10.80 -14.56 -19.24
C ASP A 4 -12.19 -14.20 -18.71
N GLU A 5 -12.48 -14.53 -17.44
CA GLU A 5 -13.71 -14.16 -16.76
C GLU A 5 -13.83 -12.64 -16.56
N TYR A 6 -12.75 -11.98 -16.12
CA TYR A 6 -12.71 -10.51 -16.04
C TYR A 6 -12.90 -9.86 -17.41
N MET A 7 -12.31 -10.42 -18.47
CA MET A 7 -12.48 -9.91 -19.84
C MET A 7 -13.92 -10.05 -20.33
N GLN A 8 -14.58 -11.17 -20.03
CA GLN A 8 -15.99 -11.38 -20.36
C GLN A 8 -16.89 -10.38 -19.62
N LEU A 9 -16.70 -10.21 -18.31
CA LEU A 9 -17.44 -9.25 -17.49
C LEU A 9 -17.24 -7.80 -17.97
N LEU A 10 -16.00 -7.43 -18.29
CA LEU A 10 -15.67 -6.13 -18.88
C LEU A 10 -16.36 -5.91 -20.23
N THR A 11 -16.38 -6.92 -21.08
CA THR A 11 -17.01 -6.84 -22.40
C THR A 11 -18.51 -6.63 -22.28
N ILE A 12 -19.18 -7.39 -21.40
CA ILE A 12 -20.60 -7.21 -21.09
C ILE A 12 -20.86 -5.79 -20.56
N LYS A 13 -20.05 -5.33 -19.59
CA LYS A 13 -20.20 -4.00 -19.01
C LYS A 13 -19.99 -2.88 -20.04
N MET A 14 -19.02 -3.06 -20.93
CA MET A 14 -18.74 -2.11 -22.01
C MET A 14 -19.92 -2.02 -22.98
N TRP A 15 -20.54 -3.15 -23.33
CA TRP A 15 -21.74 -3.17 -24.17
C TRP A 15 -22.91 -2.43 -23.49
N GLU A 16 -23.18 -2.66 -22.21
CA GLU A 16 -24.20 -1.93 -21.45
C GLU A 16 -23.94 -0.42 -21.45
N LEU A 17 -22.71 0.00 -21.18
CA LEU A 17 -22.30 1.39 -21.15
C LEU A 17 -22.45 2.07 -22.51
N SER A 18 -22.22 1.34 -23.60
CA SER A 18 -22.41 1.85 -24.96
C SER A 18 -23.86 2.27 -25.23
N LYS A 19 -24.85 1.66 -24.56
CA LYS A 19 -26.29 1.98 -24.72
C LYS A 19 -26.69 3.27 -24.00
N VAL A 20 -25.98 3.64 -22.94
CA VAL A 20 -26.29 4.81 -22.09
C VAL A 20 -25.34 5.98 -22.38
N TYR A 21 -24.35 5.77 -23.26
CA TYR A 21 -23.39 6.79 -23.62
C TYR A 21 -24.07 8.02 -24.25
N ASN A 22 -23.70 9.19 -23.73
CA ASN A 22 -24.13 10.47 -24.28
C ASN A 22 -22.90 11.26 -24.78
N PRO A 23 -22.77 11.49 -26.10
CA PRO A 23 -21.65 12.24 -26.69
C PRO A 23 -21.52 13.69 -26.19
N GLN A 24 -22.58 14.29 -25.66
CA GLN A 24 -22.57 15.69 -25.21
C GLN A 24 -21.83 15.88 -23.88
N LYS A 25 -21.61 14.80 -23.10
CA LYS A 25 -21.01 14.89 -21.75
C LYS A 25 -19.51 14.61 -21.73
N SER A 26 -19.02 13.73 -22.60
CA SER A 26 -17.63 13.29 -22.63
C SER A 26 -17.34 12.46 -23.88
N SER A 27 -16.08 12.31 -24.26
CA SER A 27 -15.67 11.35 -25.29
C SER A 27 -15.92 9.90 -24.85
N LEU A 28 -16.16 9.01 -25.82
CA LEU A 28 -16.46 7.61 -25.59
C LEU A 28 -15.33 6.92 -24.81
N ASN A 29 -14.08 7.16 -25.19
CA ASN A 29 -12.92 6.55 -24.53
C ASN A 29 -12.82 6.97 -23.06
N SER A 30 -12.99 8.25 -22.76
CA SER A 30 -12.94 8.74 -21.37
C SER A 30 -14.10 8.21 -20.53
N PHE A 31 -15.31 8.14 -21.12
CA PHE A 31 -16.49 7.59 -20.46
C PHE A 31 -16.33 6.11 -20.13
N LEU A 32 -15.91 5.30 -21.11
CA LEU A 32 -15.71 3.87 -20.95
C LEU A 32 -14.57 3.59 -19.98
N TYR A 33 -13.43 4.27 -20.12
CA TYR A 33 -12.27 4.07 -19.25
C TYR A 33 -12.62 4.31 -17.79
N ALA A 34 -13.27 5.44 -17.47
CA ALA A 34 -13.64 5.76 -16.10
C ALA A 34 -14.57 4.69 -15.51
N ARG A 35 -15.63 4.31 -16.24
CA ARG A 35 -16.65 3.39 -15.72
C ARG A 35 -16.17 1.95 -15.62
N LEU A 36 -15.38 1.47 -16.59
CA LEU A 36 -14.79 0.14 -16.57
C LEU A 36 -13.72 0.02 -15.47
N ASN A 37 -12.93 1.08 -15.24
CA ASN A 37 -11.94 1.08 -14.17
C ASN A 37 -12.59 0.99 -12.77
N TYR A 38 -13.66 1.76 -12.52
CA TYR A 38 -14.41 1.62 -11.26
C TYR A 38 -15.04 0.24 -11.10
N PHE A 39 -15.62 -0.30 -12.18
CA PHE A 39 -16.18 -1.65 -12.16
C PHE A 39 -15.14 -2.73 -11.82
N LEU A 40 -13.93 -2.64 -12.38
CA LEU A 40 -12.83 -3.55 -12.02
C LEU A 40 -12.41 -3.43 -10.55
N ILE A 41 -12.30 -2.21 -10.04
CA ILE A 41 -11.96 -1.99 -8.63
C ILE A 41 -13.01 -2.65 -7.72
N ASP A 42 -14.28 -2.52 -8.05
CA ASP A 42 -15.37 -3.12 -7.28
C ASP A 42 -15.36 -4.65 -7.37
N LEU A 43 -15.07 -5.22 -8.54
CA LEU A 43 -14.84 -6.66 -8.70
C LEU A 43 -13.68 -7.15 -7.82
N PHE A 44 -12.55 -6.45 -7.80
CA PHE A 44 -11.43 -6.83 -6.93
C PHE A 44 -11.76 -6.70 -5.44
N ARG A 45 -12.61 -5.74 -5.07
CA ARG A 45 -13.09 -5.60 -3.68
C ARG A 45 -14.02 -6.75 -3.28
N SER A 46 -14.90 -7.20 -4.16
CA SER A 46 -15.81 -8.32 -3.87
C SER A 46 -15.08 -9.66 -3.78
N HIS A 47 -14.00 -9.83 -4.55
CA HIS A 47 -13.17 -11.04 -4.54
C HIS A 47 -12.10 -11.02 -3.44
N ARG A 48 -11.83 -9.88 -2.81
CA ARG A 48 -11.17 -9.84 -1.50
C ARG A 48 -12.18 -10.32 -0.45
N SER A 49 -12.46 -11.62 -0.43
CA SER A 49 -12.61 -12.28 0.85
C SER A 49 -11.39 -11.87 1.65
N ILE A 50 -11.60 -11.29 2.83
CA ILE A 50 -10.54 -11.17 3.83
C ILE A 50 -9.93 -12.55 3.89
N GLU A 51 -8.71 -12.72 3.39
CA GLU A 51 -7.92 -13.91 3.67
C GLU A 51 -7.84 -13.91 5.19
N THR A 52 -8.74 -14.66 5.83
CA THR A 52 -8.59 -15.03 7.21
C THR A 52 -7.37 -15.93 7.18
N PHE A 53 -6.20 -15.33 7.33
CA PHE A 53 -4.99 -16.07 7.62
C PHE A 53 -5.34 -16.99 8.77
N ASP A 54 -5.21 -18.30 8.54
CA ASP A 54 -5.27 -19.23 9.64
C ASP A 54 -4.17 -18.80 10.61
N VAL A 55 -4.50 -18.65 11.90
CA VAL A 55 -3.53 -18.20 12.90
C VAL A 55 -2.32 -19.15 12.89
N ALA A 56 -2.53 -20.42 12.52
CA ALA A 56 -1.49 -21.42 12.32
C ALA A 56 -0.56 -21.17 11.12
N GLU A 57 -1.01 -20.49 10.06
CA GLU A 57 -0.15 -20.08 8.94
C GLU A 57 0.69 -18.84 9.29
N LEU A 58 0.19 -17.97 10.17
CA LEU A 58 0.92 -16.80 10.65
C LEU A 58 2.13 -17.19 11.52
N ASP A 59 2.01 -18.25 12.33
CA ASP A 59 3.12 -18.82 13.11
C ASP A 59 4.28 -19.32 12.22
N ASN A 60 3.99 -19.70 10.97
CA ASN A 60 5.02 -20.14 10.03
C ASN A 60 5.68 -18.97 9.26
N LEU A 61 5.09 -17.78 9.24
CA LEU A 61 5.61 -16.61 8.52
C LEU A 61 6.65 -15.80 9.32
N SER A 62 6.81 -16.07 10.62
CA SER A 62 7.81 -15.37 11.44
C SER A 62 8.35 -16.22 12.59
N ASN A 63 8.98 -17.36 12.28
CA ASN A 63 9.99 -17.94 13.18
C ASN A 63 11.37 -17.35 12.90
N ILE A 64 11.45 -16.03 12.84
CA ILE A 64 12.71 -15.34 13.08
C ILE A 64 12.82 -15.20 14.60
N ASN A 65 13.13 -16.31 15.28
CA ASN A 65 13.53 -16.32 16.69
C ASN A 65 14.92 -15.69 16.80
N TYR A 66 15.02 -14.38 16.58
CA TYR A 66 16.15 -13.63 17.12
C TYR A 66 15.98 -13.62 18.63
N SER A 67 17.07 -13.88 19.37
CA SER A 67 17.11 -13.50 20.79
C SER A 67 16.73 -12.02 20.88
N PHE A 68 16.08 -11.60 21.96
CA PHE A 68 15.72 -10.19 22.17
C PHE A 68 16.92 -9.25 21.92
N ASP A 69 18.11 -9.69 22.35
CA ASP A 69 19.38 -9.00 22.13
C ASP A 69 19.75 -8.87 20.63
N ASP A 70 19.57 -9.94 19.85
CA ASP A 70 19.86 -9.92 18.41
C ASP A 70 18.86 -9.03 17.66
N ALA A 71 17.58 -9.06 18.05
CA ALA A 71 16.55 -8.20 17.47
C ALA A 71 16.83 -6.72 17.75
N GLN A 72 17.30 -6.40 18.96
CA GLN A 72 17.68 -5.05 19.34
C GLN A 72 18.91 -4.57 18.56
N ILE A 73 19.95 -5.41 18.41
CA ILE A 73 21.13 -5.09 17.61
C ILE A 73 20.77 -4.83 16.14
N LEU A 74 19.90 -5.67 15.56
CA LEU A 74 19.43 -5.47 14.19
C LEU A 74 18.64 -4.17 14.03
N TYR A 75 17.80 -3.85 15.00
CA TYR A 75 17.07 -2.59 15.02
C TYR A 75 18.02 -1.39 15.10
N GLU A 76 18.98 -1.38 16.03
CA GLU A 76 19.95 -0.30 16.18
C GLU A 76 20.81 -0.11 14.92
N ASN A 77 21.25 -1.22 14.32
CA ASN A 77 21.98 -1.20 13.06
C ASN A 77 21.15 -0.61 11.92
N PHE A 78 19.87 -0.96 11.80
CA PHE A 78 18.98 -0.35 10.82
C PHE A 78 18.78 1.14 11.08
N ILE A 79 18.48 1.52 12.32
CA ILE A 79 18.32 2.93 12.74
C ILE A 79 19.54 3.77 12.37
N SER A 80 20.75 3.23 12.50
CA SER A 80 21.99 3.92 12.11
C SER A 80 22.07 4.31 10.62
N GLN A 81 21.32 3.64 9.73
CA GLN A 81 21.27 3.95 8.31
C GLN A 81 20.28 5.07 7.96
N LEU A 82 19.43 5.44 8.90
CA LEU A 82 18.45 6.51 8.76
C LEU A 82 19.09 7.85 9.14
N SER A 83 18.68 8.91 8.46
CA SER A 83 19.02 10.28 8.88
C SER A 83 18.25 10.66 10.14
N GLU A 84 18.73 11.63 10.92
CA GLU A 84 18.09 12.08 12.16
C GLU A 84 16.59 12.38 12.00
N LYS A 85 16.19 13.02 10.89
CA LYS A 85 14.79 13.34 10.61
C LYS A 85 13.96 12.09 10.30
N GLU A 86 14.54 11.09 9.65
CA GLU A 86 13.89 9.82 9.35
C GLU A 86 13.77 8.95 10.60
N GLN A 87 14.78 8.96 11.48
CA GLN A 87 14.74 8.29 12.78
C GLN A 87 13.64 8.87 13.67
N LEU A 88 13.60 10.20 13.81
CA LEU A 88 12.58 10.89 14.59
C LEU A 88 11.17 10.63 14.04
N TRP A 89 11.03 10.63 12.70
CA TRP A 89 9.78 10.23 12.06
C TRP A 89 9.38 8.80 12.43
N LEU A 90 10.31 7.84 12.36
CA LEU A 90 10.04 6.43 12.63
C LEU A 90 9.66 6.21 14.11
N GLN A 91 10.39 6.81 15.05
CA GLN A 91 10.10 6.75 16.48
C GLN A 91 8.70 7.30 16.80
N LEU A 92 8.37 8.49 16.30
CA LEU A 92 7.05 9.07 16.51
C LEU A 92 5.96 8.24 15.81
N LYS A 93 6.26 7.63 14.66
CA LYS A 93 5.30 6.75 13.99
C LYS A 93 5.01 5.48 14.81
N LEU A 94 6.05 4.88 15.40
CA LEU A 94 5.93 3.72 16.29
C LEU A 94 5.20 4.06 17.60
N ALA A 95 5.38 5.29 18.10
CA ALA A 95 4.63 5.80 19.26
C ALA A 95 3.14 6.09 18.98
N GLY A 96 2.66 5.90 17.74
CA GLY A 96 1.24 5.99 17.39
C GLY A 96 0.74 7.36 16.94
N TYR A 97 1.64 8.32 16.69
CA TYR A 97 1.24 9.67 16.27
C TYR A 97 0.58 9.68 14.87
N LYS A 98 -0.42 10.55 14.71
CA LYS A 98 -1.11 10.77 13.43
C LYS A 98 -0.25 11.61 12.51
N GLN A 99 -0.47 11.48 11.20
CA GLN A 99 0.32 12.19 10.17
C GLN A 99 0.32 13.71 10.34
N LYS A 100 -0.78 14.30 10.82
CA LYS A 100 -0.88 15.75 11.08
C LYS A 100 0.01 16.16 12.26
N GLU A 101 -0.07 15.43 13.37
CA GLU A 101 0.73 15.67 14.57
C GLU A 101 2.23 15.47 14.30
N LEU A 102 2.57 14.50 13.46
CA LEU A 102 3.95 14.29 12.99
C LEU A 102 4.46 15.48 12.18
N ALA A 103 3.65 16.00 11.27
CA ALA A 103 4.02 17.15 10.43
C ALA A 103 4.27 18.40 11.29
N GLU A 104 3.42 18.64 12.29
CA GLU A 104 3.59 19.72 13.27
C GLU A 104 4.84 19.54 14.13
N LYS A 105 5.06 18.35 14.71
CA LYS A 105 6.24 18.06 15.55
C LYS A 105 7.56 18.13 14.78
N LEU A 106 7.58 17.68 13.53
CA LEU A 106 8.76 17.72 12.65
C LEU A 106 8.92 19.07 11.94
N ASN A 107 7.99 20.01 12.16
CA ASN A 107 7.91 21.30 11.48
C ASN A 107 8.09 21.17 9.96
N CYS A 108 7.40 20.21 9.34
CA CYS A 108 7.54 19.91 7.93
C CYS A 108 6.18 19.70 7.26
N SER A 109 6.16 19.83 5.92
CA SER A 109 4.93 19.61 5.16
C SER A 109 4.54 18.12 5.14
N ILE A 110 3.26 17.83 4.96
CA ILE A 110 2.75 16.45 4.79
C ILE A 110 3.44 15.74 3.61
N SER A 111 3.78 16.47 2.54
CA SER A 111 4.52 15.94 1.40
C SER A 111 5.95 15.53 1.78
N THR A 112 6.62 16.34 2.61
CA THR A 112 7.95 16.02 3.14
C THR A 112 7.89 14.78 4.04
N LEU A 113 6.84 14.65 4.86
CA LEU A 113 6.60 13.50 5.71
C LEU A 113 6.46 12.19 4.89
N LYS A 114 5.70 12.25 3.79
CA LYS A 114 5.56 11.11 2.85
C LYS A 114 6.89 10.75 2.19
N ASN A 115 7.74 11.73 1.91
CA ASN A 115 9.08 11.48 1.40
C ASN A 115 9.95 10.74 2.43
N TYR A 116 9.90 11.11 3.71
CA TYR A 116 10.58 10.36 4.76
C TYR A 116 10.08 8.92 4.84
N GLN A 117 8.76 8.72 4.85
CA GLN A 117 8.15 7.38 4.85
C GLN A 117 8.65 6.52 3.68
N ASN A 118 8.65 7.06 2.46
CA ASN A 118 9.11 6.35 1.27
C ASN A 118 10.60 6.01 1.35
N ARG A 119 11.44 6.94 1.81
CA ARG A 119 12.88 6.69 1.97
C ARG A 119 13.17 5.62 3.02
N VAL A 120 12.51 5.69 4.17
CA VAL A 120 12.61 4.66 5.23
C VAL A 120 12.21 3.29 4.67
N LYS A 121 11.12 3.21 3.92
CA LYS A 121 10.65 1.95 3.31
C LYS A 121 11.67 1.38 2.31
N ILE A 122 12.26 2.23 1.46
CA ILE A 122 13.30 1.81 0.52
C ILE A 122 14.53 1.29 1.27
N LYS A 123 14.99 2.03 2.30
CA LYS A 123 16.13 1.61 3.14
C LYS A 123 15.85 0.29 3.86
N TYR A 124 14.65 0.13 4.42
CA TYR A 124 14.22 -1.10 5.08
C TYR A 124 14.26 -2.29 4.11
N ASN A 125 13.67 -2.14 2.92
CA ASN A 125 13.68 -3.18 1.91
C ASN A 125 15.11 -3.55 1.49
N ASN A 126 15.97 -2.55 1.29
CA ASN A 126 17.36 -2.79 0.94
C ASN A 126 18.14 -3.50 2.05
N TYR A 127 17.87 -3.18 3.32
CA TYR A 127 18.58 -3.76 4.46
C TYR A 127 18.19 -5.21 4.74
N TYR A 128 16.89 -5.52 4.67
CA TYR A 128 16.36 -6.83 5.09
C TYR A 128 16.10 -7.81 3.93
N PHE A 129 15.88 -7.33 2.70
CA PHE A 129 15.50 -8.20 1.57
C PHE A 129 16.48 -8.22 0.40
N ASN A 130 17.41 -7.26 0.31
CA ASN A 130 18.45 -7.24 -0.73
C ASN A 130 19.83 -7.68 -0.19
N LYS A 131 19.85 -8.58 0.79
CA LYS A 131 21.06 -9.25 1.27
C LYS A 131 21.20 -10.61 0.63
#